data_AF-A0A7C2K892-F1
#
_entry.id   AF-A0A7C2K892-F1
#
_cell.length_a   1.000
_cell.length_b   1.000
_cell.length_c   1.000
_cell.angle_alpha   90.00
_cell.angle_beta   90.00
_cell.angle_gamma   90.00
#
_symmetry.space_group_name_H-M   'P 1'
#
loop_
_entity.id
_entity.type
_entity.pdbx_description
1 polymer ?
#
loop_
_entity_poly.entity_id
_entity_poly.type
_entity_poly.pdbx_seq_one_letter_code
_entity_poly.pdbx_strand_id
1 'polypeptide(L)'
;MGLDALDRILLERKERRKNKKAKGGRGVEAKEPKGKVLVVGGGIAGIQAALDLSELGYYVYLVEKKASIGGVMAQLDKTFPTNDCSI
;
A
#
# COMPACT_ATOMS: atom_id res chain seq x y z
N MET A 1 -27.18 8.13 38.19
CA MET A 1 -27.22 9.16 37.13
C MET A 1 -25.80 9.64 36.91
N GLY A 2 -25.11 9.29 35.82
CA GLY A 2 -23.90 10.06 35.50
C GLY A 2 -22.81 9.49 34.60
N LEU A 3 -22.92 8.31 33.99
CA LEU A 3 -21.80 7.77 33.17
C LEU A 3 -22.14 7.44 31.71
N ASP A 4 -23.41 7.51 31.30
CA ASP A 4 -23.82 6.77 30.10
C ASP A 4 -23.69 7.56 28.78
N ALA A 5 -23.25 8.82 28.85
CA ALA A 5 -22.97 9.66 27.68
C ALA A 5 -21.47 9.75 27.36
N LEU A 6 -20.62 9.86 28.39
CA LEU A 6 -19.16 9.92 28.21
C LEU A 6 -18.60 8.59 27.73
N ASP A 7 -19.13 7.47 28.22
CA ASP A 7 -18.73 6.15 27.73
C ASP A 7 -19.15 5.92 26.28
N ARG A 8 -20.34 6.41 25.85
CA ARG A 8 -20.74 6.40 24.43
C ARG A 8 -19.81 7.25 23.56
N ILE A 9 -19.49 8.47 24.00
CA ILE A 9 -18.57 9.36 23.27
C ILE A 9 -17.15 8.76 23.21
N LEU A 10 -16.69 8.09 24.28
CA LEU A 10 -15.40 7.40 24.31
C LEU A 10 -15.38 6.16 23.43
N LEU A 11 -16.49 5.41 23.35
CA LEU A 11 -16.64 4.25 22.47
C LEU A 11 -16.62 4.68 20.99
N GLU A 12 -17.37 5.73 20.64
CA GLU A 12 -17.37 6.33 19.30
C GLU A 12 -15.97 6.84 18.91
N ARG A 13 -15.23 7.43 19.86
CA ARG A 13 -13.84 7.87 19.64
C ARG A 13 -12.86 6.69 19.48
N LYS A 14 -13.10 5.57 20.17
CA LYS A 14 -12.31 4.33 20.03
C LYS A 14 -12.52 3.70 18.65
N GLU A 15 -13.76 3.68 18.14
CA GLU A 15 -14.08 3.20 16.79
C GLU A 15 -13.48 4.11 15.71
N ARG A 16 -13.55 5.44 15.88
CA ARG A 16 -12.89 6.40 14.96
C ARG A 16 -11.38 6.21 14.93
N ARG A 17 -10.73 5.88 16.05
CA ARG A 17 -9.28 5.57 16.11
C ARG A 17 -8.92 4.27 15.39
N LYS A 18 -9.78 3.24 15.44
CA LYS A 18 -9.60 2.02 14.62
C LYS A 18 -9.71 2.34 13.13
N ASN A 19 -10.70 3.15 12.74
CA ASN A 19 -10.92 3.53 11.34
C ASN A 19 -9.79 4.42 10.77
N LYS A 20 -9.19 5.29 11.59
CA LYS A 20 -8.07 6.16 11.15
C LYS A 20 -6.77 5.40 10.87
N LYS A 21 -6.52 4.26 11.53
CA LYS A 21 -5.33 3.44 11.28
C LYS A 21 -5.38 2.67 9.95
N ALA A 22 -6.55 2.49 9.35
CA ALA A 22 -6.72 1.80 8.07
C ALA A 22 -6.62 2.72 6.84
N LYS A 23 -6.63 4.05 7.01
CA LYS A 23 -6.70 5.04 5.91
C LYS A 23 -5.37 5.69 5.54
N GLY A 24 -4.29 4.92 5.54
CA GLY A 24 -2.96 5.35 5.11
C GLY A 24 -2.47 4.58 3.88
N GLY A 25 -3.24 4.56 2.80
CA GLY A 25 -2.91 3.89 1.54
C GLY A 25 -4.18 3.46 0.78
N ARG A 26 -4.28 3.76 -0.52
CA ARG A 26 -5.43 3.34 -1.35
C ARG A 26 -5.25 1.86 -1.74
N GLY A 27 -6.28 1.04 -1.51
CA GLY A 27 -6.39 -0.39 -1.88
C GLY A 27 -5.51 -1.30 -1.01
N VAL A 28 -5.96 -2.39 -0.40
CA VAL A 28 -6.84 -3.48 -0.85
C VAL A 28 -7.63 -4.00 0.37
N GLU A 29 -8.79 -4.64 0.18
CA GLU A 29 -9.63 -5.17 1.26
C GLU A 29 -8.81 -5.92 2.32
N ALA A 30 -8.88 -5.48 3.58
CA ALA A 30 -8.12 -6.03 4.69
C ALA A 30 -8.65 -7.41 5.10
N LYS A 31 -8.38 -8.43 4.28
CA LYS A 31 -8.44 -9.84 4.67
C LYS A 31 -7.19 -10.15 5.50
N GLU A 32 -7.31 -11.03 6.49
CA GLU A 32 -6.15 -11.45 7.29
C GLU A 32 -5.03 -11.93 6.34
N PRO A 33 -3.86 -11.27 6.33
CA PRO A 33 -2.84 -11.59 5.36
C PRO A 33 -2.30 -12.99 5.66
N LYS A 34 -2.27 -13.84 4.63
CA LYS A 34 -1.77 -15.22 4.75
C LYS A 34 -0.30 -15.27 5.20
N GLY A 35 0.45 -14.20 4.94
CA GLY A 35 1.85 -14.05 5.32
C GLY A 35 2.39 -12.66 4.98
N LYS A 36 3.64 -12.40 5.34
CA LYS A 36 4.38 -11.17 5.02
C LYS A 36 5.48 -11.47 4.01
N VAL A 37 5.61 -10.63 2.98
CA VAL A 37 6.63 -10.75 1.94
C VAL A 37 7.38 -9.43 1.80
N LEU A 38 8.69 -9.48 1.59
CA LEU A 38 9.53 -8.31 1.32
C LEU A 38 10.04 -8.38 -0.12
N VAL A 39 9.72 -7.37 -0.91
CA VAL A 39 10.21 -7.16 -2.27
C VAL A 39 11.28 -6.08 -2.22
N VAL A 40 12.48 -6.41 -2.69
CA VAL A 40 13.62 -5.50 -2.75
C VAL A 40 13.86 -5.10 -4.20
N GLY A 41 13.79 -3.81 -4.49
CA GLY A 41 13.91 -3.23 -5.83
C GLY A 41 12.56 -2.82 -6.40
N GLY A 42 12.32 -1.51 -6.47
CA GLY A 42 11.12 -0.88 -7.02
C GLY A 42 11.19 -0.62 -8.52
N GLY A 43 11.78 -1.53 -9.30
CA GLY A 43 11.68 -1.51 -10.76
C GLY A 43 10.33 -2.03 -11.25
N ILE A 44 10.10 -2.02 -12.57
CA ILE A 44 8.86 -2.55 -13.18
C ILE A 44 8.55 -3.99 -12.73
N ALA A 45 9.58 -4.85 -12.65
CA ALA A 45 9.45 -6.23 -12.20
C ALA A 45 9.05 -6.33 -10.71
N GLY A 46 9.64 -5.49 -9.85
CA GLY A 46 9.34 -5.51 -8.41
C GLY A 46 7.96 -4.93 -8.09
N ILE A 47 7.53 -3.90 -8.83
CA ILE A 47 6.18 -3.34 -8.72
C ILE A 47 5.15 -4.39 -9.14
N GLN A 48 5.35 -5.06 -10.28
CA GLN A 48 4.43 -6.11 -10.73
C GLN A 48 4.36 -7.27 -9.74
N ALA A 49 5.51 -7.76 -9.27
CA ALA A 49 5.54 -8.82 -8.27
C ALA A 49 4.83 -8.42 -6.96
N ALA A 50 4.96 -7.16 -6.54
CA ALA A 50 4.27 -6.67 -5.34
C ALA A 50 2.75 -6.59 -5.52
N LEU A 51 2.28 -6.19 -6.70
CA LEU A 51 0.85 -6.20 -7.06
C LEU A 51 0.29 -7.62 -7.05
N ASP A 52 0.94 -8.55 -7.74
CA ASP A 52 0.49 -9.95 -7.82
C ASP A 52 0.41 -10.60 -6.42
N LEU A 53 1.43 -10.37 -5.57
CA LEU A 53 1.45 -10.87 -4.19
C LEU A 53 0.37 -10.22 -3.31
N SER A 54 0.08 -8.94 -3.53
CA SER A 54 -0.98 -8.24 -2.81
C SER A 54 -2.37 -8.75 -3.20
N GLU A 55 -2.59 -9.07 -4.48
CA GLU A 55 -3.84 -9.67 -4.97
C GLU A 55 -4.04 -11.10 -4.43
N LEU A 56 -2.95 -11.85 -4.22
CA LEU A 56 -2.98 -13.17 -3.58
C LEU A 56 -3.28 -13.12 -2.07
N GLY A 57 -3.33 -11.93 -1.48
CA GLY A 57 -3.64 -11.71 -0.06
C GLY A 57 -2.42 -11.78 0.87
N TYR A 58 -1.22 -11.50 0.36
CA TYR A 58 -0.04 -11.31 1.19
C TYR A 58 0.16 -9.84 1.56
N TYR A 59 0.72 -9.61 2.74
CA TYR A 59 1.16 -8.27 3.13
C TYR A 59 2.56 -8.01 2.56
N VAL A 60 2.66 -7.14 1.56
CA VAL A 60 3.89 -6.88 0.82
C VAL A 60 4.57 -5.60 1.30
N TYR A 61 5.85 -5.71 1.65
CA TYR A 61 6.74 -4.58 1.86
C TYR A 61 7.55 -4.38 0.58
N LEU A 62 7.50 -3.19 -0.02
CA LEU A 62 8.35 -2.83 -1.16
C LEU A 62 9.44 -1.88 -0.68
N VAL A 63 10.71 -2.25 -0.87
CA VAL A 63 11.87 -1.44 -0.48
C VAL A 63 12.69 -1.12 -1.71
N GLU A 64 12.89 0.17 -1.98
CA GLU A 64 13.75 0.68 -3.04
C GLU A 64 14.87 1.52 -2.43
N LYS A 65 16.06 1.45 -3.03
CA LYS A 65 17.25 2.20 -2.58
C LYS A 65 17.17 3.68 -2.98
N LYS A 66 16.63 3.97 -4.15
CA LYS A 66 16.48 5.33 -4.69
C LYS A 66 15.17 5.98 -4.20
N ALA A 67 15.12 7.31 -4.26
CA ALA A 67 13.92 8.07 -3.90
C ALA A 67 12.75 7.87 -4.89
N SER A 68 13.04 7.41 -6.12
CA SER A 68 12.05 7.18 -7.18
C SER A 68 11.89 5.69 -7.47
N ILE A 69 10.63 5.25 -7.53
CA ILE A 69 10.18 3.95 -8.06
C ILE A 69 10.15 3.99 -9.60
N GLY A 70 10.27 2.82 -10.23
CA GLY A 70 10.32 2.65 -11.70
C GLY A 70 11.68 2.17 -12.24
N GLY A 71 12.72 2.12 -11.42
CA GLY A 71 14.02 1.55 -11.80
C GLY A 71 14.64 2.22 -13.03
N VAL A 72 15.16 1.44 -13.98
CA VAL A 72 15.72 1.95 -15.25
C VAL A 72 14.63 2.50 -16.17
N MET A 73 13.39 2.01 -16.04
CA MET A 73 12.26 2.45 -16.86
C MET A 73 11.89 3.91 -16.60
N ALA A 74 11.99 4.38 -15.36
CA ALA A 74 11.80 5.80 -15.02
C ALA A 74 12.91 6.72 -15.55
N GLN A 75 14.02 6.17 -16.08
CA GLN A 75 15.11 6.95 -16.69
C GLN A 75 15.05 6.93 -18.23
N LEU A 76 14.17 6.12 -18.81
CA LEU A 76 13.98 6.01 -20.24
C LEU A 76 12.91 7.02 -20.66
N ASP A 77 13.22 7.87 -21.64
CA ASP A 77 12.28 8.91 -22.09
C ASP A 77 11.22 8.32 -23.05
N LYS A 78 11.56 7.22 -23.72
CA LYS A 78 10.74 6.53 -24.73
C LYS A 78 10.81 5.02 -24.60
N THR A 79 9.67 4.36 -24.44
CA THR A 79 9.54 2.91 -24.58
C THR A 79 9.21 2.55 -26.02
N PHE A 80 10.16 1.95 -26.74
CA PHE A 80 9.92 1.31 -28.03
C PHE A 80 8.94 0.15 -27.82
N PRO A 81 7.88 -0.06 -28.62
CA PRO A 81 7.53 0.46 -29.96
C PRO A 81 6.41 1.51 -30.04
N THR A 82 5.75 1.86 -28.93
CA THR A 82 4.58 2.77 -28.91
C THR A 82 4.94 4.24 -28.67
N ASN A 83 6.19 4.56 -28.35
CA ASN A 83 6.66 5.93 -28.12
C ASN A 83 5.93 6.66 -26.97
N ASP A 84 5.34 5.88 -26.05
CA ASP A 84 4.71 6.38 -24.82
C ASP A 84 5.74 7.03 -23.90
N CYS A 85 5.35 8.15 -23.29
CA CYS A 85 6.15 8.80 -22.27
C CYS A 85 6.21 7.91 -21.04
N SER A 86 7.42 7.64 -20.55
CA SER A 86 7.62 6.73 -19.40
C SER A 86 7.52 7.42 -18.04
N ILE A 87 7.07 8.68 -18.01
CA ILE A 87 6.65 9.43 -16.81
C ILE A 87 5.72 10.59 -17.16
#